data_AF-A0A445BIR0-F1
#
_entry.id   AF-A0A445BIR0-F1
#
_cell.length_a   1.000
_cell.length_b   1.000
_cell.length_c   1.000
_cell.angle_alpha   90.00
_cell.angle_beta   90.00
_cell.angle_gamma   90.00
#
_symmetry.space_group_name_H-M   'P 1'
#
loop_
_entity.id
_entity.type
_entity.pdbx_description
1 polymer ?
#
loop_
_entity_poly.entity_id
_entity_poly.type
_entity_poly.pdbx_seq_one_letter_code
_entity_poly.pdbx_strand_id
1 'polypeptide(L)'
;MVGMSYDFDVALDDFESQVQSVYLRAGDGFLDFLVQQKIKDRDVSLCPRCNAVFGAEATAIFEKERMKKELAHREEHACQRQLIQRVEG
;
A
#
# COMPACT_ATOMS: atom_id res chain seq x y z
N MET A 1 17.83 31.80 3.83
CA MET A 1 16.82 30.80 4.22
C MET A 1 15.86 30.58 3.04
N VAL A 2 16.37 30.03 1.93
CA VAL A 2 15.65 29.91 0.63
C VAL A 2 15.90 28.52 -0.01
N GLY A 3 17.03 27.87 0.31
CA GLY A 3 17.33 26.52 -0.23
C GLY A 3 16.46 25.39 0.32
N MET A 4 15.89 25.54 1.52
CA MET A 4 15.05 24.48 2.13
C MET A 4 13.63 24.44 1.58
N SER A 5 13.10 25.54 1.03
CA SER A 5 11.75 25.53 0.44
C SER A 5 11.76 24.86 -0.93
N TYR A 6 12.80 25.09 -1.73
CA TYR A 6 12.92 24.47 -3.05
C TYR A 6 13.08 22.95 -2.96
N ASP A 7 13.85 22.46 -1.98
CA ASP A 7 14.03 21.04 -1.73
C ASP A 7 12.74 20.37 -1.21
N PHE A 8 11.96 21.10 -0.40
CA PHE A 8 10.66 20.65 0.08
C PHE A 8 9.60 20.61 -1.03
N ASP A 9 9.56 21.63 -1.89
CA ASP A 9 8.66 21.67 -3.05
C ASP A 9 8.98 20.53 -4.04
N VAL A 10 10.27 20.26 -4.29
CA VAL A 10 10.71 19.13 -5.14
C VAL A 10 10.34 17.79 -4.51
N ALA A 11 10.54 17.62 -3.19
CA ALA A 11 10.16 16.39 -2.49
C ALA A 11 8.63 16.18 -2.44
N LEU A 12 7.84 17.26 -2.36
CA LEU A 12 6.39 17.22 -2.46
C LEU A 12 5.93 16.83 -3.86
N ASP A 13 6.55 17.38 -4.91
CA ASP A 13 6.22 17.06 -6.30
C ASP A 13 6.52 15.58 -6.62
N ASP A 14 7.66 15.07 -6.12
CA ASP A 14 8.04 13.66 -6.27
C ASP A 14 7.11 12.72 -5.48
N PHE A 15 6.70 13.11 -4.28
CA PHE A 15 5.68 12.40 -3.50
C PHE A 15 4.31 12.44 -4.20
N GLU A 16 3.87 13.59 -4.70
CA GLU A 16 2.60 13.74 -5.40
C GLU A 16 2.58 12.91 -6.68
N SER A 17 3.69 12.87 -7.44
CA SER A 17 3.88 12.02 -8.62
C SER A 17 3.83 10.52 -8.28
N GLN A 18 4.52 10.11 -7.21
CA GLN A 18 4.48 8.72 -6.75
C GLN A 18 3.09 8.31 -6.26
N VAL A 19 2.39 9.18 -5.52
CA VAL A 19 1.07 8.92 -4.96
C VAL A 19 -0.04 9.01 -6.00
N GLN A 20 0.04 9.92 -6.99
CA GLN A 20 -0.96 10.02 -8.09
C GLN A 20 -1.04 8.75 -8.93
N SER A 21 0.07 8.03 -9.09
CA SER A 21 0.05 6.75 -9.81
C SER A 21 -0.80 5.69 -9.08
N VAL A 22 -0.95 5.82 -7.76
CA VAL A 22 -1.62 4.87 -6.88
C VAL A 22 -3.02 5.34 -6.48
N TYR A 23 -3.23 6.65 -6.36
CA TYR A 23 -4.48 7.28 -5.93
C TYR A 23 -4.96 8.29 -6.96
N LEU A 24 -6.24 8.18 -7.35
CA LEU A 24 -6.89 9.14 -8.24
C LEU A 24 -6.77 10.58 -7.74
N ARG A 25 -6.62 11.52 -8.68
CA ARG A 25 -6.62 12.95 -8.36
C ARG A 25 -7.98 13.31 -7.76
N ALA A 26 -7.99 14.12 -6.69
CA ALA A 26 -9.24 14.61 -6.11
C ALA A 26 -10.02 15.40 -7.19
N GLY A 27 -11.10 14.80 -7.73
CA GLY A 27 -11.86 15.36 -8.84
C GLY A 27 -12.09 14.38 -9.99
N ASP A 28 -11.25 13.37 -10.13
CA ASP A 28 -11.52 12.23 -11.01
C ASP A 28 -12.59 11.38 -10.33
N GLY A 29 -13.81 11.43 -10.84
CA GLY A 29 -14.92 10.72 -10.22
C GLY A 29 -14.59 9.24 -10.09
N PHE A 30 -14.96 8.62 -8.97
CA PHE A 30 -14.87 7.16 -8.80
C PHE A 30 -15.40 6.38 -10.02
N LEU A 31 -16.39 6.94 -10.71
CA LEU A 31 -16.90 6.42 -11.99
C LEU A 31 -15.88 6.49 -13.13
N ASP A 32 -15.13 7.58 -13.28
CA ASP A 32 -14.09 7.70 -14.31
C ASP A 32 -12.98 6.67 -14.09
N PHE A 33 -12.55 6.47 -12.84
CA PHE A 33 -11.64 5.39 -12.49
C PHE A 33 -12.14 4.02 -12.94
N LEU A 34 -13.37 3.67 -12.54
CA LEU A 34 -13.96 2.38 -12.89
C LEU A 34 -14.12 2.22 -14.40
N VAL A 35 -14.49 3.29 -15.11
CA VAL A 35 -14.57 3.32 -16.57
C VAL A 35 -13.19 3.09 -17.19
N GLN A 36 -12.14 3.73 -16.69
CA GLN A 36 -10.77 3.51 -17.17
C GLN A 36 -10.28 2.09 -16.92
N GLN A 37 -10.52 1.53 -15.73
CA GLN A 37 -10.13 0.14 -15.45
C GLN A 37 -10.90 -0.84 -16.34
N LYS A 38 -12.20 -0.60 -16.56
CA LYS A 38 -13.03 -1.41 -17.48
C LYS A 38 -12.57 -1.33 -18.93
N ILE A 39 -12.20 -0.14 -19.43
CA ILE A 39 -11.68 0.04 -20.79
C ILE A 39 -10.34 -0.69 -20.96
N LYS A 40 -9.50 -0.67 -19.92
CA LYS A 40 -8.20 -1.36 -19.91
C LYS A 40 -8.33 -2.86 -19.62
N ASP A 41 -9.55 -3.36 -19.39
CA ASP A 41 -9.85 -4.74 -18.96
C ASP A 41 -8.99 -5.19 -17.77
N ARG A 42 -8.85 -4.29 -16.78
CA ARG A 42 -8.04 -4.51 -15.57
C ARG A 42 -8.93 -4.77 -14.37
N ASP A 43 -8.54 -5.78 -13.60
CA ASP A 43 -9.20 -6.11 -12.34
C ASP A 43 -9.04 -5.01 -11.29
N VAL A 44 -10.06 -4.89 -10.44
CA VAL A 44 -10.09 -4.03 -9.26
C VAL A 44 -10.39 -4.85 -8.02
N SER A 45 -9.78 -4.51 -6.89
CA SER A 45 -10.05 -5.14 -5.59
C SER A 45 -10.69 -4.14 -4.63
N LEU A 46 -11.36 -4.66 -3.60
CA LEU A 46 -12.07 -3.86 -2.62
C LEU A 46 -11.54 -4.18 -1.22
N CYS A 47 -11.13 -3.13 -0.50
CA CYS A 47 -10.70 -3.22 0.88
C CYS A 47 -11.88 -3.56 1.79
N PRO A 48 -11.92 -4.72 2.45
CA PRO A 48 -13.07 -5.11 3.27
C PRO A 48 -13.30 -4.20 4.49
N ARG A 49 -12.26 -3.51 4.96
CA ARG A 49 -12.32 -2.66 6.16
C ARG A 49 -12.54 -1.19 5.86
N CYS A 50 -12.09 -0.73 4.69
CA CYS A 50 -11.98 0.69 4.39
C CYS A 50 -12.87 1.14 3.23
N ASN A 51 -13.67 0.24 2.63
CA ASN A 51 -14.53 0.51 1.47
C ASN A 51 -13.79 1.21 0.32
N ALA A 52 -12.46 1.08 0.28
CA ALA A 52 -11.59 1.61 -0.75
C ALA A 52 -11.51 0.61 -1.90
N VAL A 53 -11.49 1.11 -3.13
CA VAL A 53 -11.27 0.30 -4.33
C VAL A 53 -9.84 0.54 -4.81
N PHE A 54 -9.12 -0.54 -5.11
CA PHE A 54 -7.77 -0.52 -5.63
C PHE A 54 -7.73 -1.08 -7.05
N GLY A 55 -6.83 -0.56 -7.88
CA GLY A 55 -6.47 -1.22 -9.14
C GLY A 55 -5.59 -2.45 -8.91
N ALA A 56 -5.35 -3.22 -9.97
CA ALA A 56 -4.54 -4.44 -9.92
C ALA A 56 -3.13 -4.23 -9.33
N GLU A 57 -2.45 -3.14 -9.66
CA GLU A 57 -1.09 -2.84 -9.18
C GLU A 57 -1.07 -2.56 -7.67
N ALA A 58 -1.95 -1.66 -7.20
CA ALA A 58 -2.11 -1.37 -5.79
C ALA A 58 -2.53 -2.63 -5.00
N THR A 59 -3.36 -3.50 -5.60
CA THR A 59 -3.75 -4.79 -5.02
C THR A 59 -2.54 -5.71 -4.84
N ALA A 60 -1.68 -5.82 -5.86
CA ALA A 60 -0.48 -6.65 -5.79
C ALA A 60 0.50 -6.18 -4.70
N ILE A 61 0.67 -4.85 -4.57
CA ILE A 61 1.50 -4.26 -3.52
C ILE A 61 0.92 -4.57 -2.13
N PHE A 62 -0.39 -4.37 -1.97
CA PHE A 62 -1.07 -4.63 -0.70
C PHE A 62 -0.93 -6.11 -0.27
N GLU A 63 -1.17 -7.05 -1.17
CA GLU A 63 -1.05 -8.48 -0.89
C GLU A 63 0.38 -8.88 -0.53
N LYS A 64 1.38 -8.35 -1.26
CA LYS A 64 2.80 -8.56 -0.94
C LYS A 64 3.14 -8.06 0.46
N GLU A 65 2.70 -6.86 0.82
CA GLU A 65 2.93 -6.31 2.16
C GLU A 65 2.17 -7.07 3.25
N ARG A 66 0.96 -7.56 2.96
CA ARG A 66 0.19 -8.42 3.87
C ARG A 66 0.94 -9.72 4.17
N MET A 67 1.44 -10.40 3.14
CA MET A 67 2.19 -11.65 3.31
C MET A 67 3.49 -11.45 4.11
N LYS A 68 4.21 -10.35 3.90
CA LYS A 68 5.41 -10.03 4.69
C LYS A 68 5.10 -9.88 6.18
N LYS A 69 4.03 -9.15 6.51
CA LYS A 69 3.61 -8.97 7.91
C LYS A 69 3.19 -10.29 8.55
N GLU A 70 2.49 -11.14 7.80
CA GLU A 70 2.10 -12.47 8.27
C GLU A 70 3.31 -13.36 8.53
N LEU A 71 4.31 -13.33 7.66
CA LEU A 71 5.57 -14.05 7.86
C LEU A 71 6.30 -13.57 9.11
N ALA A 72 6.48 -12.25 9.27
CA ALA A 72 7.14 -11.68 10.43
C ALA A 72 6.43 -12.06 11.75
N HIS A 73 5.10 -12.02 11.77
CA HIS A 73 4.31 -12.44 12.93
C HIS A 73 4.50 -13.94 13.23
N ARG A 74 4.56 -14.81 12.21
CA ARG A 74 4.81 -16.25 12.40
C ARG A 74 6.22 -16.51 12.95
N GLU A 75 7.23 -15.80 12.46
CA GLU A 75 8.61 -15.90 12.93
C GLU A 75 8.77 -15.44 14.38
N GLU A 76 8.17 -14.31 14.75
CA GLU A 76 8.15 -13.83 16.13
C GLU A 76 7.56 -14.88 17.07
N HIS A 77 6.41 -15.42 16.71
CA HIS A 77 5.74 -16.45 17.50
C HIS A 77 6.53 -17.77 17.55
N ALA A 78 7.24 -18.15 16.50
CA ALA A 78 8.15 -19.29 16.51
C ALA A 78 9.35 -19.06 17.44
N CYS A 79 9.94 -17.86 17.41
CA CYS A 79 11.03 -17.46 18.30
C CYS A 79 10.60 -17.48 19.77
N GLN A 80 9.42 -16.91 20.09
CA GLN A 80 8.86 -16.96 21.43
C GLN A 80 8.66 -18.40 21.93
N ARG A 81 8.13 -19.30 21.10
CA ARG A 81 7.95 -20.72 21.45
C ARG A 81 9.28 -21.42 21.77
N GLN A 82 10.33 -21.17 20.98
CA GLN A 82 11.66 -21.72 21.24
C GLN A 82 12.23 -21.20 22.57
N LEU A 83 11.98 -19.94 22.89
CA LEU A 83 12.47 -19.31 24.12
C LEU A 83 11.78 -19.90 25.36
N ILE A 84 10.46 -20.16 25.28
CA ILE A 84 9.70 -20.82 26.35
C ILE A 84 10.21 -22.26 26.57
N GLN A 85 10.44 -23.03 25.51
CA GLN A 85 10.97 -24.40 25.61
C GLN A 85 12.37 -24.47 26.27
N ARG A 86 13.20 -23.44 26.12
CA ARG A 86 14.54 -23.37 26.74
C ARG A 86 14.51 -23.02 28.23
N VAL A 87 13.41 -22.46 28.72
CA VAL A 87 13.25 -22.08 30.13
C VAL A 87 12.61 -23.22 30.94
N GLU A 88 11.84 -24.09 30.30
CA GLU A 88 11.16 -25.23 30.95
C GLU A 88 12.01 -26.52 31.00
N GLY A 89 13.14 -26.59 30.29
CA GLY A 89 14.08 -27.72 30.29
C GLY A 89 15.31 -27.47 31.13
#